data_AF-A0A2J0N2K1-F1
#
_entry.id   AF-A0A2J0N2K1-F1
#
_cell.length_a   1.000
_cell.length_b   1.000
_cell.length_c   1.000
_cell.angle_alpha   90.00
_cell.angle_beta   90.00
_cell.angle_gamma   90.00
#
_symmetry.space_group_name_H-M   'P 1'
#
loop_
_entity.id
_entity.type
_entity.pdbx_description
1 polymer ?
#
loop_
_entity_poly.entity_id
_entity_poly.type
_entity_poly.pdbx_seq_one_letter_code
_entity_poly.pdbx_strand_id
1 'polypeptide(L)' 'TLKSAHIITSTETIDLLSLARLGVDLGVIKQADRTLINELFVKTQPAHLQKLEKKKLSPNQRDVKRAEIIREKLGK' A
#
# COMPACT_ATOMS: atom_id res chain seq x y z
N THR A 1 -10.40 -2.37 -4.30
CA THR A 1 -9.98 -2.18 -2.89
C THR A 1 -8.75 -1.31 -2.77
N LEU A 2 -7.54 -1.76 -3.17
CA LEU A 2 -6.30 -0.95 -2.99
C LEU A 2 -6.40 0.47 -3.60
N LYS A 3 -7.02 0.63 -4.77
CA LYS A 3 -7.21 1.93 -5.42
C LYS A 3 -8.31 2.82 -4.81
N SER A 4 -9.15 2.30 -3.92
CA SER A 4 -10.38 2.97 -3.47
C SER A 4 -10.60 3.00 -1.95
N ALA A 5 -9.93 2.15 -1.18
CA ALA A 5 -10.08 2.09 0.27
C ALA A 5 -9.61 3.40 0.92
N HIS A 6 -10.35 3.92 1.91
CA HIS A 6 -9.97 5.10 2.70
C HIS A 6 -9.27 4.76 4.02
N ILE A 7 -9.42 3.52 4.49
CA ILE A 7 -8.79 2.95 5.67
C ILE A 7 -8.38 1.53 5.28
N ILE A 8 -7.15 1.13 5.61
CA ILE A 8 -6.69 -0.24 5.37
C ILE A 8 -5.66 -0.64 6.42
N THR A 9 -5.84 -1.81 7.02
CA THR A 9 -4.91 -2.33 8.03
C THR A 9 -3.59 -2.79 7.40
N SER A 10 -2.57 -3.01 8.22
CA SER A 10 -1.30 -3.59 7.77
C SER A 10 -1.49 -4.98 7.16
N THR A 11 -2.30 -5.83 7.79
CA THR A 11 -2.54 -7.20 7.34
C THR A 11 -3.24 -7.22 5.99
N GLU A 12 -4.36 -6.50 5.85
CA GLU A 12 -5.08 -6.40 4.58
C GLU A 12 -4.18 -5.85 3.46
N THR A 13 -3.31 -4.90 3.78
CA THR A 13 -2.37 -4.36 2.80
C THR A 13 -1.40 -5.42 2.31
N ILE A 14 -0.83 -6.22 3.21
CA ILE A 14 0.10 -7.29 2.85
C ILE A 14 -0.61 -8.33 1.98
N ASP A 15 -1.81 -8.76 2.36
CA ASP A 15 -2.56 -9.78 1.64
C ASP A 15 -2.92 -9.29 0.22
N LEU A 16 -3.47 -8.09 0.12
CA LEU A 16 -3.89 -7.52 -1.16
C LEU A 16 -2.70 -7.18 -2.07
N LEU A 17 -1.59 -6.66 -1.54
CA LEU A 17 -0.38 -6.43 -2.34
C LEU A 17 0.26 -7.74 -2.78
N SER A 18 0.17 -8.80 -1.98
CA SER A 18 0.67 -10.13 -2.36
C SER A 18 -0.14 -10.72 -3.52
N LEU A 19 -1.47 -10.62 -3.46
CA LEU A 19 -2.35 -11.00 -4.57
C LEU A 19 -2.11 -10.15 -5.82
N ALA A 20 -1.93 -8.83 -5.66
CA ALA A 20 -1.60 -7.96 -6.77
C ALA A 20 -0.26 -8.32 -7.41
N ARG A 21 0.77 -8.63 -6.61
CA ARG A 21 2.08 -9.07 -7.10
C ARG A 21 1.96 -10.37 -7.89
N LEU A 22 1.22 -11.35 -7.37
CA LEU A 22 0.95 -12.59 -8.08
C LEU A 22 0.23 -12.31 -9.41
N GLY A 23 -0.78 -11.44 -9.42
CA GLY A 23 -1.49 -11.04 -10.63
C GLY A 23 -0.59 -10.39 -11.68
N VAL A 24 0.41 -9.61 -11.27
CA VAL A 24 1.45 -9.06 -12.17
C VAL A 24 2.37 -10.17 -12.69
N ASP A 25 2.87 -11.03 -11.79
CA ASP A 25 3.77 -12.14 -12.14
C ASP A 25 3.11 -13.14 -13.12
N LEU A 26 1.78 -13.31 -13.03
CA LEU A 26 0.97 -14.14 -13.95
C LEU A 26 0.52 -13.40 -15.23
N GLY A 27 0.84 -12.12 -15.38
CA GLY A 27 0.43 -11.31 -16.54
C GLY A 27 -1.06 -10.96 -16.60
N VAL A 28 -1.82 -11.19 -15.52
CA VAL A 28 -3.23 -10.80 -15.39
C VAL A 28 -3.35 -9.28 -15.20
N ILE A 29 -2.48 -8.71 -14.36
CA ILE A 29 -2.40 -7.27 -14.12
C ILE A 29 -1.29 -6.71 -14.99
N LYS A 30 -1.64 -6.14 -16.15
CA LYS A 30 -0.67 -5.63 -17.14
C LYS A 30 -0.24 -4.19 -16.92
N GLN A 31 -0.96 -3.46 -16.07
CA GLN A 31 -0.83 -2.01 -15.89
C GLN A 31 0.07 -1.62 -14.70
N ALA A 32 0.42 -2.58 -13.84
CA ALA A 32 1.20 -2.32 -12.64
C ALA A 32 2.58 -2.97 -12.76
N ASP A 33 3.64 -2.20 -12.48
CA ASP A 33 5.00 -2.72 -12.39
C ASP A 33 5.21 -3.44 -11.05
N ARG A 34 5.93 -4.56 -11.08
CA ARG A 34 6.40 -5.28 -9.90
C ARG A 34 7.20 -4.37 -8.97
N THR A 35 7.99 -3.44 -9.53
CA THR A 35 8.76 -2.45 -8.77
C THR A 35 7.85 -1.59 -7.89
N LEU A 36 6.74 -1.11 -8.45
CA LEU A 36 5.76 -0.30 -7.74
C LEU A 36 5.15 -1.06 -6.55
N ILE A 37 4.80 -2.34 -6.75
CA ILE A 37 4.26 -3.17 -5.67
C ILE A 37 5.28 -3.39 -4.56
N ASN A 38 6.54 -3.65 -4.92
CA ASN A 38 7.64 -3.80 -3.96
C ASN A 38 7.87 -2.52 -3.15
N GLU A 39 7.81 -1.35 -3.79
CA GLU A 39 7.90 -0.07 -3.07
C GLU A 39 6.76 0.10 -2.07
N LEU A 40 5.54 -0.29 -2.45
CA LEU A 40 4.37 -0.19 -1.57
C LEU A 40 4.53 -1.07 -0.33
N PHE A 41 5.10 -2.26 -0.44
CA PHE A 41 5.39 -3.11 0.71
C PHE A 41 6.28 -2.43 1.76
N VAL A 42 7.25 -1.61 1.33
CA VAL A 42 8.17 -0.90 2.23
C VAL A 42 7.53 0.37 2.77
N LYS A 43 6.96 1.20 1.89
CA LYS A 43 6.44 2.53 2.23
C LYS A 43 5.22 2.48 3.16
N THR A 44 4.44 1.40 3.10
CA THR A 44 3.22 1.21 3.91
C THR A 44 3.50 0.65 5.32
N GLN A 45 4.77 0.34 5.64
CA GLN A 45 5.14 -0.17 6.96
C GLN A 45 4.98 0.90 8.05
N PRO A 46 4.59 0.52 9.28
CA PRO A 46 4.32 1.47 10.36
C PRO A 46 5.45 2.46 10.67
N ALA A 47 6.71 2.00 10.59
CA ALA A 47 7.87 2.86 10.84
C ALA A 47 8.11 3.86 9.70
N HIS A 48 7.92 3.43 8.45
CA HIS A 48 8.05 4.29 7.27
C HIS A 48 6.95 5.36 7.22
N LEU A 49 5.72 4.99 7.55
CA LEU A 49 4.60 5.94 7.64
C LEU A 49 4.87 7.05 8.67
N GLN A 50 5.37 6.68 9.84
CA GLN A 50 5.71 7.66 10.88
C GLN A 50 6.91 8.54 10.47
N LYS A 51 7.91 7.95 9.80
CA LYS A 51 9.05 8.70 9.26
C LYS A 51 8.62 9.71 8.20
N LEU A 52 7.71 9.33 7.32
CA LEU A 52 7.16 10.19 6.26
C LEU A 52 6.40 11.39 6.85
N GLU A 53 5.56 11.14 7.84
CA GLU A 53 4.75 12.16 8.50
C GLU A 53 5.52 12.99 9.54
N LYS A 54 6.78 12.62 9.82
CA LYS A 54 7.67 13.26 10.82
C LYS A 54 7.04 13.38 12.22
N LYS A 55 6.09 12.49 12.55
CA LYS A 55 5.38 12.46 13.82
C LYS A 55 4.94 11.03 14.16
N LYS A 56 4.67 10.78 15.44
CA LYS A 56 4.02 9.53 15.85
C LYS A 56 2.57 9.54 15.36
N LEU A 57 2.15 8.41 14.81
CA LEU A 57 0.78 8.20 14.31
C LEU A 57 0.10 7.15 15.18
N SER A 58 -1.17 7.38 15.52
CA SER A 58 -2.01 6.35 16.14
C SER A 58 -2.27 5.20 15.17
N PRO A 59 -2.70 4.01 15.65
CA PRO A 59 -3.08 2.90 14.76
C PRO A 59 -4.04 3.33 13.63
N ASN A 60 -5.12 4.02 13.96
CA ASN A 60 -6.09 4.49 12.96
C ASN A 60 -5.49 5.50 11.98
N GLN A 61 -4.66 6.43 12.46
CA GLN A 61 -3.98 7.39 11.58
C GLN A 61 -3.02 6.70 10.60
N ARG A 62 -2.34 5.64 11.04
CA ARG A 62 -1.50 4.82 10.15
C ARG A 62 -2.34 4.14 9.08
N ASP A 63 -3.51 3.60 9.43
CA ASP A 63 -4.38 2.90 8.50
C ASP A 63 -4.99 3.83 7.44
N VAL A 64 -5.36 5.05 7.83
CA VAL A 64 -5.78 6.11 6.90
C VAL A 64 -4.63 6.53 5.98
N LYS A 65 -3.46 6.82 6.55
CA LYS A 65 -2.30 7.28 5.78
C LYS A 65 -1.78 6.21 4.83
N ARG A 66 -1.82 4.95 5.26
CA ARG A 66 -1.50 3.79 4.43
C ARG A 66 -2.40 3.73 3.20
N ALA A 67 -3.71 3.84 3.42
CA ALA A 67 -4.69 3.83 2.34
C ALA A 67 -4.43 4.98 1.35
N GLU A 68 -4.18 6.19 1.86
CA GLU A 68 -3.85 7.37 1.05
C GLU A 68 -2.64 7.13 0.13
N ILE A 69 -1.51 6.68 0.67
CA ILE A 69 -0.30 6.41 -0.12
C ILE A 69 -0.54 5.35 -1.19
N ILE A 70 -1.27 4.28 -0.86
CA ILE A 70 -1.60 3.22 -1.82
C ILE A 70 -2.44 3.79 -2.96
N ARG A 71 -3.48 4.58 -2.66
CA ARG A 71 -4.35 5.19 -3.67
C ARG A 71 -3.57 6.15 -4.57
N GLU A 72 -2.72 7.00 -4.00
CA GLU A 72 -1.90 7.95 -4.77
C GLU A 72 -0.92 7.24 -5.72
N LYS A 73 -0.38 6.10 -5.31
CA LYS A 73 0.61 5.34 -6.08
C LYS A 73 -0.01 4.44 -7.14
N LEU A 74 -1.21 3.91 -6.92
CA LEU A 74 -1.90 3.02 -7.86
C LEU A 74 -2.97 3.73 -8.73
N GLY A 75 -3.37 4.95 -8.34
CA GLY A 75 -4.32 5.79 -9.07
C GLY A 75 -3.67 6.71 -10.10
N LYS A 76 -2.34 6.81 -10.10
CA LYS A 76 -1.53 7.25 -11.24
C LYS A 76 -1.22 6.06 -12.14
#